data_AF-A0AAV7PS57-F1
#
_entry.id   AF-A0AAV7PS57-F1
#
_cell.length_a   1.000
_cell.length_b   1.000
_cell.length_c   1.000
_cell.angle_alpha   90.00
_cell.angle_beta   90.00
_cell.angle_gamma   90.00
#
_symmetry.space_group_name_H-M   'P 1'
#
loop_
_entity.id
_entity.type
_entity.pdbx_description
1 polymer ?
#
loop_
_entity_poly.entity_id
_entity_poly.type
_entity_poly.pdbx_seq_one_letter_code
_entity_poly.pdbx_strand_id
1 'polypeptide(L)'
;MKASFKAIEKRFEALTMLLGGMHERLNEHSTRFGAVEQRILDVEDGAMALIRCVERVEQLPKTMAEKNKDPEAPSQCNNICIMAMAKSTSTEPISTYIKQLLIELFGRNSFTVTFVVERVHRSLGPDPSFELLPA
;
A
#
# COMPACT_ATOMS: atom_id res chain seq x y z
N MET A 1 38.67 -75.07 26.28
CA MET A 1 39.28 -74.23 25.22
C MET A 1 38.41 -74.14 23.95
N LYS A 2 37.94 -75.25 23.35
CA LYS A 2 37.10 -75.20 22.13
C LYS A 2 35.71 -74.56 22.34
N ALA A 3 35.05 -74.85 23.46
CA ALA A 3 33.72 -74.31 23.76
C ALA A 3 33.71 -72.78 23.97
N SER A 4 34.75 -72.24 24.62
CA SER A 4 34.91 -70.80 24.82
C SER A 4 35.18 -70.05 23.52
N PHE A 5 35.95 -70.65 22.61
CA PHE A 5 36.20 -70.05 21.29
C PHE A 5 34.91 -69.96 20.45
N LYS A 6 34.12 -71.03 20.39
CA LYS A 6 32.83 -71.05 19.69
C LYS A 6 31.82 -70.03 20.26
N ALA A 7 31.85 -69.80 21.56
CA ALA A 7 31.02 -68.78 22.20
C ALA A 7 31.45 -67.35 21.80
N ILE A 8 32.77 -67.13 21.64
CA ILE A 8 33.32 -65.85 21.17
C ILE A 8 32.93 -65.59 19.71
N GLU A 9 33.04 -66.59 18.82
CA GLU A 9 32.62 -66.47 17.42
C GLU A 9 31.15 -66.04 17.29
N LYS A 10 30.24 -66.68 18.05
CA LYS A 10 28.81 -66.31 18.06
C LYS A 10 28.58 -64.86 18.52
N ARG A 11 29.37 -64.39 19.49
CA ARG A 11 29.27 -63.00 19.96
C ARG A 11 29.79 -62.02 18.91
N PHE A 12 30.85 -62.37 18.19
CA PHE A 12 31.34 -61.55 17.08
C PHE A 12 30.32 -61.47 15.95
N GLU A 13 29.71 -62.59 15.56
CA GLU A 13 28.66 -62.60 14.53
C GLU A 13 27.47 -61.73 14.93
N ALA A 14 27.02 -61.83 16.19
CA ALA A 14 25.97 -60.97 16.74
C ALA A 14 26.36 -59.48 16.74
N LEU A 15 27.62 -59.15 17.06
CA LEU A 15 28.12 -57.77 17.01
C LEU A 15 28.17 -57.25 15.56
N THR A 16 28.59 -58.07 14.59
CA THR A 16 28.61 -57.71 13.18
C THR A 16 27.20 -57.44 12.67
N MET A 17 26.22 -58.27 13.02
CA MET A 17 24.82 -58.04 12.67
C MET A 17 24.27 -56.74 13.28
N LEU A 18 24.57 -56.50 14.55
CA LEU A 18 24.13 -55.29 15.25
C LEU A 18 24.74 -54.03 14.62
N LEU A 19 26.02 -54.08 14.27
CA LEU A 19 26.72 -52.99 13.61
C LEU A 19 26.14 -52.71 12.21
N GLY A 20 25.85 -53.76 11.44
CA GLY A 20 25.18 -53.64 10.14
C GLY A 20 23.82 -52.95 10.26
N GLY A 21 22.98 -53.41 11.20
CA GLY A 21 21.68 -52.79 11.45
C GLY A 21 21.77 -51.35 11.98
N MET A 22 22.82 -51.01 12.73
CA MET A 22 23.08 -49.62 13.12
C MET A 22 23.47 -48.75 11.92
N HIS A 23 24.29 -49.28 11.01
CA HIS A 23 24.73 -48.58 9.81
C HIS A 23 23.54 -48.26 8.88
N GLU A 24 22.65 -49.22 8.67
CA GLU A 24 21.43 -49.02 7.86
C GLU A 24 20.53 -47.94 8.44
N ARG A 25 20.27 -47.98 9.75
CA ARG A 25 19.47 -46.93 10.42
C ARG A 25 20.11 -45.56 10.34
N LEU A 26 21.44 -45.48 10.45
CA LEU A 26 22.16 -44.22 10.32
C LEU A 26 22.02 -43.65 8.91
N ASN A 27 22.10 -44.50 7.89
CA ASN A 27 21.90 -44.10 6.49
C ASN A 27 20.46 -43.63 6.22
N GLU A 28 19.47 -44.32 6.77
CA GLU A 28 18.06 -43.89 6.72
C GLU A 28 17.86 -42.52 7.39
N HIS A 29 18.41 -42.34 8.59
CA HIS A 29 18.35 -41.08 9.31
C HIS A 29 19.02 -39.96 8.52
N SER A 30 20.21 -40.20 7.95
CA SER A 30 20.92 -39.21 7.12
C SER A 30 20.08 -38.75 5.92
N THR A 31 19.42 -39.69 5.24
CA THR A 31 18.51 -39.38 4.13
C THR A 31 17.33 -38.52 4.59
N ARG A 32 16.73 -38.89 5.72
CA ARG A 32 15.59 -38.14 6.30
C ARG A 32 16.00 -36.74 6.74
N PHE A 33 17.19 -36.57 7.32
CA PHE A 33 17.72 -35.27 7.69
C PHE A 33 17.92 -34.37 6.47
N GLY A 34 18.50 -34.89 5.37
CA GLY A 34 18.64 -34.12 4.14
C GLY A 34 17.29 -33.67 3.55
N ALA A 35 16.27 -34.53 3.61
CA ALA A 35 14.92 -34.15 3.18
C ALA A 35 14.27 -33.07 4.07
N VAL A 36 14.54 -33.10 5.38
CA VAL A 36 14.06 -32.06 6.30
C VAL A 36 14.80 -30.74 6.06
N GLU A 37 16.10 -30.78 5.86
CA GLU A 37 16.93 -29.60 5.55
C GLU A 37 16.43 -28.90 4.28
N GLN A 38 16.15 -29.65 3.21
CA GLN A 38 15.59 -29.07 1.99
C GLN A 38 14.24 -28.39 2.22
N ARG A 39 13.35 -29.02 3.01
CA ARG A 39 12.04 -28.43 3.34
C ARG A 39 12.17 -27.16 4.17
N ILE A 40 13.19 -27.06 5.02
CA ILE A 40 13.48 -25.84 5.79
C ILE A 40 13.91 -24.73 4.83
N LEU A 41 14.84 -25.00 3.91
CA LEU A 41 15.28 -24.03 2.90
C LEU A 41 14.10 -23.52 2.06
N ASP A 42 13.24 -24.40 1.57
CA ASP A 42 12.06 -24.02 0.79
C ASP A 42 11.10 -23.10 1.58
N VAL A 43 10.94 -23.37 2.89
CA VAL A 43 10.13 -22.55 3.79
C VAL A 43 10.77 -21.19 4.05
N GLU A 44 12.08 -21.14 4.25
CA GLU A 44 12.83 -19.89 4.43
C GLU A 44 12.73 -18.99 3.19
N ASP A 45 12.90 -19.57 2.00
CA ASP A 45 12.75 -18.85 0.73
C ASP A 45 11.31 -18.31 0.55
N GLY A 46 10.30 -19.13 0.88
CA GLY A 46 8.91 -18.72 0.86
C GLY A 46 8.61 -17.58 1.85
N ALA A 47 9.16 -17.66 3.06
CA ALA A 47 9.01 -16.62 4.08
C ALA A 47 9.65 -15.30 3.62
N MET A 48 10.85 -15.35 3.04
CA MET A 48 11.52 -14.16 2.48
C MET A 48 10.74 -13.53 1.33
N ALA A 49 10.13 -14.35 0.45
CA ALA A 49 9.27 -13.85 -0.61
C ALA A 49 8.01 -13.15 -0.07
N LEU A 50 7.39 -13.72 0.97
CA LEU A 50 6.23 -13.13 1.64
C LEU A 50 6.58 -11.81 2.33
N ILE A 51 7.70 -11.73 3.06
CA ILE A 51 8.17 -10.48 3.68
C ILE A 51 8.29 -9.37 2.64
N ARG A 52 8.96 -9.64 1.51
CA ARG A 52 9.08 -8.65 0.42
C ARG A 52 7.72 -8.27 -0.18
N CYS A 53 6.76 -9.19 -0.20
CA CYS A 53 5.40 -8.90 -0.67
C CYS A 53 4.69 -7.94 0.28
N VAL A 54 4.75 -8.19 1.58
CA VAL A 54 4.20 -7.32 2.62
C VAL A 54 4.81 -5.94 2.54
N GLU A 55 6.14 -5.83 2.44
CA GLU A 55 6.82 -4.55 2.27
C GLU A 55 6.30 -3.77 1.05
N ARG A 56 6.12 -4.43 -0.10
CA ARG A 56 5.54 -3.77 -1.29
C ARG A 56 4.10 -3.32 -1.06
N VAL A 57 3.28 -4.17 -0.44
CA VAL A 57 1.88 -3.87 -0.13
C VAL A 57 1.77 -2.73 0.86
N GLU A 58 2.70 -2.57 1.81
CA GLU A 58 2.72 -1.44 2.73
C GLU A 58 3.20 -0.13 2.09
N GLN A 59 4.10 -0.19 1.12
CA GLN A 59 4.61 1.00 0.43
C GLN A 59 3.64 1.54 -0.63
N LEU A 60 2.86 0.67 -1.27
CA LEU A 60 1.87 1.08 -2.28
C LEU A 60 0.84 2.11 -1.76
N PRO A 61 0.15 1.91 -0.62
CA PRO A 61 -0.81 2.89 -0.13
C PRO A 61 -0.14 4.19 0.30
N LYS A 62 1.10 4.16 0.82
CA LYS A 62 1.85 5.39 1.16
C LYS A 62 2.13 6.23 -0.08
N THR A 63 2.66 5.60 -1.13
CA THR A 63 2.93 6.29 -2.41
C THR A 63 1.65 6.75 -3.11
N MET A 64 0.55 5.98 -3.01
CA MET A 64 -0.75 6.38 -3.54
C MET A 64 -1.37 7.53 -2.73
N ALA A 65 -1.24 7.52 -1.40
CA ALA A 65 -1.72 8.60 -0.54
C ALA A 65 -1.00 9.92 -0.83
N GLU A 66 0.31 9.87 -1.11
CA GLU A 66 1.08 11.06 -1.54
C GLU A 66 0.60 11.58 -2.91
N LYS A 67 0.37 10.69 -3.87
CA LYS A 67 -0.14 11.08 -5.21
C LYS A 67 -1.57 11.61 -5.17
N ASN A 68 -2.40 11.10 -4.25
CA ASN A 68 -3.80 11.51 -4.10
C ASN A 68 -3.97 12.67 -3.11
N LYS A 69 -2.89 13.21 -2.55
CA LYS A 69 -2.99 14.21 -1.48
C LYS A 69 -3.63 15.52 -1.95
N ASP A 70 -3.62 15.81 -3.26
CA ASP A 70 -4.52 16.79 -3.86
C ASP A 70 -4.54 16.72 -5.41
N PRO A 71 -5.47 15.97 -6.04
CA PRO A 71 -5.63 16.02 -7.50
C PRO A 71 -6.24 17.35 -7.99
N GLU A 72 -6.81 18.15 -7.08
CA GLU A 72 -7.46 19.42 -7.42
C GLU A 72 -6.54 20.62 -7.28
N ALA A 73 -5.47 20.56 -6.48
CA ALA A 73 -4.51 21.64 -6.30
C ALA A 73 -4.00 22.25 -7.64
N PRO A 74 -3.52 21.48 -8.63
CA PRO A 74 -3.10 22.05 -9.92
C PRO A 74 -4.29 22.50 -10.78
N SER A 75 -5.46 21.86 -10.65
CA SER A 75 -6.67 22.18 -11.43
C SER A 75 -7.38 23.44 -10.92
N GLN A 76 -7.21 23.79 -9.64
CA GLN A 76 -7.80 24.95 -8.99
C GLN A 76 -6.91 26.21 -9.07
N CYS A 77 -5.68 26.12 -9.59
CA CYS A 77 -4.79 27.29 -9.71
C CYS A 77 -5.39 28.46 -10.51
N ASN A 78 -6.36 28.18 -11.41
CA ASN A 78 -7.07 29.19 -12.20
C ASN A 78 -8.51 29.44 -11.71
N ASN A 79 -8.91 28.81 -10.60
CA ASN A 79 -10.24 28.98 -10.02
C ASN A 79 -10.20 30.02 -8.91
N ILE A 80 -11.17 30.95 -8.91
CA ILE A 80 -11.34 31.94 -7.85
C ILE A 80 -12.63 31.59 -7.09
N CYS A 81 -12.52 31.37 -5.79
CA CYS A 81 -13.67 31.20 -4.90
C CYS A 81 -14.08 32.55 -4.32
N ILE A 82 -15.31 32.99 -4.59
CA ILE A 82 -15.87 34.23 -4.02
C ILE A 82 -16.96 33.84 -3.02
N MET A 83 -16.71 34.13 -1.74
CA MET A 83 -17.63 33.83 -0.64
C MET A 83 -18.59 34.99 -0.38
N ALA A 84 -19.72 34.70 0.30
CA ALA A 84 -20.70 35.68 0.76
C ALA A 84 -21.34 36.56 -0.35
N MET A 85 -21.39 36.06 -1.58
CA MET A 85 -22.07 36.73 -2.69
C MET A 85 -23.58 36.61 -2.54
N ALA A 86 -24.26 37.74 -2.38
CA ALA A 86 -25.71 37.82 -2.36
C ALA A 86 -26.29 37.06 -3.57
N LYS A 87 -27.40 36.35 -3.35
CA LYS A 87 -28.11 35.66 -4.43
C LYS A 87 -28.75 36.73 -5.31
N SER A 88 -28.09 37.08 -6.41
CA SER A 88 -28.63 38.03 -7.37
C SER A 88 -29.94 37.47 -7.91
N THR A 89 -31.00 38.29 -7.89
CA THR A 89 -32.28 38.03 -8.58
C THR A 89 -32.20 38.31 -10.08
N SER A 90 -31.00 38.63 -10.60
CA SER A 90 -30.77 39.02 -11.98
C SER A 90 -30.98 37.85 -12.95
N THR A 91 -31.65 38.14 -14.05
CA THR A 91 -31.85 37.24 -15.19
C THR A 91 -30.59 37.06 -16.05
N GLU A 92 -29.57 37.90 -15.85
CA GLU A 92 -28.33 37.81 -16.61
C GLU A 92 -27.43 36.64 -16.14
N PRO A 93 -26.62 36.07 -17.06
CA PRO A 93 -25.64 35.05 -16.70
C PRO A 93 -24.65 35.60 -15.65
N ILE A 94 -24.43 34.83 -14.58
CA ILE A 94 -23.54 35.21 -13.48
C ILE A 94 -22.10 35.53 -13.95
N SER A 95 -21.67 34.94 -15.07
CA SER A 95 -20.38 35.24 -15.70
C SER A 95 -20.24 36.71 -16.14
N THR A 96 -21.31 37.30 -16.66
CA THR A 96 -21.31 38.70 -17.12
C THR A 96 -21.20 39.64 -15.93
N TYR A 97 -21.97 39.37 -14.88
CA TYR A 97 -21.91 40.11 -13.63
C TYR A 97 -20.51 40.05 -12.98
N ILE A 98 -19.91 38.87 -12.88
CA ILE A 98 -18.56 38.72 -12.31
C ILE A 98 -17.51 39.49 -13.13
N LYS A 99 -17.59 39.44 -14.48
CA LYS A 99 -16.68 40.22 -15.33
C LYS A 99 -16.78 41.73 -15.06
N GLN A 100 -18.00 42.25 -14.95
CA GLN A 100 -18.22 43.67 -14.66
C GLN A 100 -17.73 44.04 -13.26
N LEU A 101 -18.06 43.24 -12.24
CA LEU A 101 -17.63 43.45 -10.86
C LEU A 101 -16.10 43.50 -10.74
N LEU A 102 -15.38 42.59 -11.39
CA LEU A 102 -13.92 42.57 -11.35
C LEU A 102 -13.32 43.81 -12.06
N ILE A 103 -13.88 44.23 -13.19
CA ILE A 103 -13.46 45.45 -13.87
C ILE A 103 -13.72 46.69 -13.00
N GLU A 104 -14.83 46.73 -12.28
CA GLU A 104 -15.20 47.82 -11.38
C GLU A 104 -14.27 47.88 -10.16
N LEU A 105 -14.03 46.75 -9.50
CA LEU A 105 -13.20 46.66 -8.29
C LEU A 105 -11.73 46.97 -8.55
N PHE A 106 -11.16 46.42 -9.63
CA PHE A 106 -9.74 46.58 -9.93
C PHE A 106 -9.46 47.75 -10.88
N GLY A 107 -10.48 48.28 -11.56
CA GLY A 107 -10.35 49.33 -12.56
C GLY A 107 -10.03 48.80 -13.96
N ARG A 108 -10.55 49.49 -14.99
CA ARG A 108 -10.41 49.08 -16.41
C ARG A 108 -8.96 48.91 -16.89
N ASN A 109 -8.01 49.60 -16.27
CA ASN A 109 -6.61 49.62 -16.69
C ASN A 109 -5.76 48.54 -15.99
N SER A 110 -6.31 47.81 -15.02
CA SER A 110 -5.57 46.82 -14.23
C SER A 110 -5.43 45.47 -14.95
N PHE A 111 -6.13 45.27 -16.05
CA PHE A 111 -6.05 44.06 -16.87
C PHE A 111 -5.30 44.39 -18.17
N THR A 112 -4.10 43.84 -18.32
CA THR A 112 -3.27 43.95 -19.55
C THR A 112 -3.77 43.06 -20.69
N VAL A 113 -4.64 42.09 -20.38
CA VAL A 113 -5.20 41.12 -21.32
C VAL A 113 -6.72 41.06 -21.16
N THR A 114 -7.44 40.76 -22.25
CA THR A 114 -8.89 40.53 -22.21
C THR A 114 -9.22 39.38 -21.27
N PHE A 115 -9.95 39.69 -20.20
CA PHE A 115 -10.32 38.73 -19.16
C PHE A 115 -11.36 37.72 -19.67
N VAL A 116 -10.97 36.44 -19.75
CA VAL A 116 -11.84 35.33 -20.18
C VAL A 116 -12.28 34.53 -18.96
N VAL A 117 -13.58 34.33 -18.82
CA VAL A 117 -14.17 33.47 -17.78
C VAL A 117 -14.68 32.23 -18.47
N GLU A 118 -14.07 31.09 -18.19
CA GLU A 118 -14.40 29.81 -18.82
C GLU A 118 -15.69 29.22 -18.24
N ARG A 119 -15.81 29.19 -16.91
CA ARG A 119 -16.98 28.65 -16.21
C ARG A 119 -17.23 29.40 -14.92
N VAL A 120 -18.51 29.65 -14.61
CA VAL A 120 -18.94 30.14 -13.30
C VAL A 120 -20.09 29.28 -12.82
N HIS A 121 -20.02 28.87 -11.56
CA HIS A 121 -21.10 28.16 -10.89
C HIS A 121 -21.10 28.56 -9.42
N ARG A 122 -22.26 28.47 -8.77
CA ARG A 122 -22.33 28.49 -7.32
C ARG A 122 -22.02 27.08 -6.82
N SER A 123 -21.19 26.96 -5.80
CA SER A 123 -20.97 25.68 -5.15
C SER A 123 -22.29 25.18 -4.56
N LEU A 124 -22.53 23.87 -4.62
CA LEU A 124 -23.67 23.20 -3.98
C LEU A 124 -23.46 23.06 -2.45
N GLY A 125 -22.68 23.98 -1.86
CA GLY A 125 -22.37 23.95 -0.43
C GLY A 125 -23.63 24.08 0.42
N PRO A 126 -23.59 23.60 1.68
CA PRO A 126 -24.72 23.68 2.59
C PRO A 126 -25.18 25.14 2.71
N ASP A 127 -26.51 25.33 2.73
CA ASP A 127 -27.12 26.65 2.82
C ASP A 127 -26.56 27.39 4.05
N PRO A 128 -26.00 28.61 3.90
CA PRO A 128 -25.44 29.38 5.01
C PRO A 128 -26.46 29.73 6.11
N SER A 129 -27.75 29.44 5.90
CA SER A 129 -28.80 29.50 6.92
C SER A 129 -28.81 28.33 7.92
N PHE A 130 -27.87 27.37 7.83
CA PHE A 130 -27.65 26.37 8.87
C PHE A 130 -27.03 27.03 10.12
N GLU A 131 -27.88 27.68 10.92
CA GLU A 131 -27.55 28.12 12.28
C GLU A 131 -27.03 26.91 13.07
N LEU A 132 -25.80 27.01 13.55
CA LEU A 132 -25.25 26.12 14.56
C LEU A 132 -26.11 26.26 15.82
N LEU A 133 -27.05 25.34 16.03
CA LEU A 133 -27.65 25.16 17.34
C LEU A 133 -26.53 24.82 18.34
N PRO A 134 -26.38 25.57 19.45
CA PRO A 134 -25.38 25.27 20.45
C PRO A 134 -25.71 23.93 21.11
N ALA A 135 -24.65 23.14 21.35
CA ALA A 135 -24.69 21.84 22.02
C ALA A 135 -25.19 21.92 23.46
#